data_AF-A0A352IWK7-F1
#
_entry.id   AF-A0A352IWK7-F1
#
_cell.length_a   1.000
_cell.length_b   1.000
_cell.length_c   1.000
_cell.angle_alpha   90.00
_cell.angle_beta   90.00
_cell.angle_gamma   90.00
#
_symmetry.space_group_name_H-M   'P 1'
#
loop_
_entity.id
_entity.type
_entity.pdbx_description
1 polymer ?
#
loop_
_entity_poly.entity_id
_entity_poly.type
_entity_poly.pdbx_seq_one_letter_code
_entity_poly.pdbx_strand_id
1 'polypeptide(L)'
;PFETLVLGKEEGRKFRLAPLHPEQARPLFETVLSGWMDATTRALPIHCEAGFAWITSFYGSKKYVGDHERAISEAQQAYTIALERDTGYLRGAFETPELLMASGEFEALLHQLYVPVWEAEQDKSAADQIGGLE
;
A
#
# COMPACT_ATOMS: atom_id res chain seq x y z
N PRO A 1 9.57 25.25 -3.53
CA PRO A 1 8.87 24.04 -4.02
C PRO A 1 9.81 22.83 -3.95
N PHE A 2 9.43 21.78 -3.22
CA PHE A 2 10.16 20.50 -3.25
C PHE A 2 9.71 19.73 -4.48
N GLU A 3 10.67 19.19 -5.22
CA GLU A 3 10.42 18.28 -6.33
C GLU A 3 10.85 16.88 -5.90
N THR A 4 9.89 15.97 -5.79
CA THR A 4 10.16 14.57 -5.43
C THR A 4 10.25 13.75 -6.71
N LEU A 5 11.42 13.17 -6.96
CA LEU A 5 11.69 12.25 -8.05
C LEU A 5 11.93 10.86 -7.47
N VAL A 6 11.07 9.90 -7.81
CA VAL A 6 11.31 8.48 -7.48
C VAL A 6 12.09 7.86 -8.64
N LEU A 7 13.29 7.36 -8.33
CA LEU A 7 14.15 6.64 -9.27
C LEU A 7 13.99 5.13 -9.04
N GLY A 8 13.16 4.48 -9.85
CA GLY A 8 13.06 3.01 -9.85
C GLY A 8 14.35 2.40 -10.42
N LYS A 9 15.09 1.64 -9.61
CA LYS A 9 16.36 1.02 -10.01
C LYS A 9 16.21 0.03 -11.18
N GLU A 10 15.04 -0.60 -11.33
CA GLU A 10 14.86 -1.70 -12.28
C GLU A 10 14.16 -1.31 -13.59
N GLU A 11 13.40 -0.20 -13.62
CA GLU A 11 12.57 0.15 -14.79
C GLU A 11 12.99 1.45 -15.50
N GLY A 12 14.03 2.15 -15.03
CA GLY A 12 14.40 3.48 -15.56
C GLY A 12 13.28 4.51 -15.47
N ARG A 13 12.22 4.19 -14.72
CA ARG A 13 10.98 4.94 -14.63
C ARG A 13 11.20 6.14 -13.70
N LYS A 14 10.80 7.30 -14.19
CA LYS A 14 10.81 8.56 -13.45
C LYS A 14 9.38 8.96 -13.19
N PHE A 15 9.03 9.10 -11.93
CA PHE A 15 7.73 9.58 -11.52
C PHE A 15 7.88 10.87 -10.72
N ARG A 16 7.04 11.86 -11.06
CA ARG A 16 7.02 13.17 -10.42
C ARG A 16 5.69 13.33 -9.70
N LEU A 17 5.75 13.42 -8.37
CA LEU A 17 4.59 13.80 -7.58
C LEU A 17 4.29 15.28 -7.79
N ALA A 18 3.06 15.58 -8.22
CA ALA A 18 2.60 16.96 -8.31
C ALA A 18 2.54 17.58 -6.89
N PRO A 19 2.89 18.87 -6.73
CA PRO A 19 2.69 19.57 -5.47
C PRO A 19 1.21 19.56 -5.07
N LEU A 20 0.94 19.17 -3.83
CA LEU A 20 -0.41 19.19 -3.26
C LEU A 20 -0.72 20.53 -2.61
N HIS A 21 -2.00 20.94 -2.66
CA HIS A 21 -2.46 22.08 -1.88
C HIS A 21 -2.37 21.76 -0.37
N PRO A 22 -2.05 22.72 0.52
CA PRO A 22 -1.92 22.46 1.95
C PRO A 22 -3.12 21.74 2.59
N GLU A 23 -4.33 22.05 2.13
CA GLU A 23 -5.57 21.41 2.60
C GLU A 23 -5.65 19.92 2.29
N GLN A 24 -5.02 19.47 1.19
CA GLN A 24 -4.92 18.06 0.80
C GLN A 24 -3.68 17.40 1.41
N ALA A 25 -2.57 18.14 1.50
CA ALA A 25 -1.31 17.62 2.02
C ALA A 25 -1.36 17.35 3.54
N ARG A 26 -2.02 18.22 4.30
CA ARG A 26 -2.10 18.10 5.77
C ARG A 26 -2.70 16.76 6.23
N PRO A 27 -3.90 16.32 5.80
CA PRO A 27 -4.47 15.06 6.27
C PRO A 27 -3.61 13.84 5.89
N LEU A 28 -2.98 13.85 4.72
CA LEU A 28 -2.04 12.79 4.30
C LEU A 28 -0.81 12.76 5.22
N PHE A 29 -0.25 13.93 5.54
CA PHE A 29 0.88 14.03 6.45
C PHE A 29 0.53 13.57 7.87
N GLU A 30 -0.63 13.99 8.40
CA GLU A 30 -1.13 13.56 9.72
C GLU A 30 -1.35 12.04 9.76
N THR A 31 -1.85 11.44 8.68
CA THR A 31 -2.02 9.99 8.56
C THR A 31 -0.68 9.25 8.61
N VAL A 32 0.32 9.71 7.84
CA VAL A 32 1.67 9.12 7.87
C VAL A 32 2.31 9.28 9.24
N LEU A 33 2.17 10.46 9.86
CA LEU A 33 2.72 10.73 11.19
C LEU A 33 2.08 9.84 12.25
N SER A 34 0.75 9.68 12.22
CA SER A 34 0.02 8.81 13.14
C SER A 34 0.45 7.34 12.98
N GLY A 35 0.55 6.85 11.74
CA GLY A 35 1.04 5.49 11.48
C GLY A 35 2.48 5.28 11.94
N TRP A 36 3.34 6.27 11.73
CA TRP A 36 4.71 6.23 12.25
C TRP A 36 4.75 6.19 13.78
N MET A 37 3.95 7.02 14.46
CA MET A 37 3.86 7.02 15.93
C MET A 37 3.38 5.66 16.45
N ASP A 38 2.36 5.06 15.84
CA ASP A 38 1.85 3.75 16.25
C ASP A 38 2.91 2.65 16.07
N ALA A 39 3.62 2.66 14.94
CA ALA A 39 4.72 1.73 14.64
C ALA A 39 5.90 1.82 15.63
N THR A 40 6.05 2.94 16.36
CA THR A 40 7.06 3.04 17.44
C THR A 40 6.66 2.28 18.71
N THR A 41 5.40 1.86 18.83
CA THR A 41 4.85 1.19 20.02
C THR A 41 4.56 -0.29 19.79
N ARG A 42 4.34 -0.71 18.53
CA ARG A 42 4.05 -2.08 18.12
C ARG A 42 4.37 -2.28 16.64
N ALA A 43 4.51 -3.53 16.21
CA ALA A 43 4.56 -3.83 14.79
C ALA A 43 3.19 -3.61 14.14
N LEU A 44 3.16 -2.86 13.05
CA LEU A 44 1.98 -2.69 12.22
C LEU A 44 1.93 -3.79 11.16
N PRO A 45 0.76 -4.41 10.88
CA PRO A 45 0.63 -5.45 9.87
C PRO A 45 0.61 -4.83 8.45
N ILE A 46 1.71 -4.20 8.03
CA ILE A 46 1.83 -3.53 6.73
C ILE A 46 3.22 -3.81 6.14
N HIS A 47 3.25 -4.22 4.87
CA HIS A 47 4.48 -4.42 4.11
C HIS A 47 4.29 -3.86 2.70
N CYS A 48 5.31 -3.20 2.16
CA CYS A 48 5.20 -2.52 0.87
C CYS A 48 4.84 -3.47 -0.26
N GLU A 49 5.55 -4.59 -0.43
CA GLU A 49 5.30 -5.55 -1.51
C GLU A 49 3.89 -6.17 -1.41
N ALA A 50 3.44 -6.49 -0.18
CA ALA A 50 2.12 -7.07 0.04
C ALA A 50 1.00 -6.05 -0.22
N GLY A 51 1.17 -4.82 0.25
CA GLY A 51 0.24 -3.73 0.01
C GLY A 51 0.09 -3.42 -1.49
N PHE A 52 1.20 -3.34 -2.23
CA PHE A 52 1.13 -3.09 -3.67
C PHE A 52 0.65 -4.31 -4.48
N ALA A 53 0.91 -5.54 -4.03
CA ALA A 53 0.29 -6.74 -4.62
C ALA A 53 -1.24 -6.69 -4.49
N TRP A 54 -1.74 -6.30 -3.31
CA TRP A 54 -3.17 -6.09 -3.09
C TRP A 54 -3.73 -5.00 -4.01
N ILE A 55 -3.13 -3.80 -4.01
CA ILE A 55 -3.61 -2.62 -4.77
C ILE A 55 -3.64 -2.91 -6.28
N THR A 56 -2.57 -3.50 -6.81
CA THR A 56 -2.48 -3.79 -8.24
C THR A 56 -3.43 -4.92 -8.67
N SER A 57 -3.66 -5.91 -7.80
CA SER A 57 -4.68 -6.93 -8.05
C SER A 57 -6.09 -6.35 -8.03
N PHE A 58 -6.42 -5.55 -7.01
CA PHE A 58 -7.77 -5.06 -6.78
C PHE A 58 -8.18 -3.93 -7.74
N TYR A 59 -7.29 -2.96 -7.96
CA TYR A 59 -7.59 -1.79 -8.79
C TYR A 59 -6.93 -1.83 -10.16
N GLY A 60 -5.68 -2.29 -10.25
CA GLY A 60 -4.89 -2.22 -11.50
C GLY A 60 -5.15 -3.34 -12.51
N SER A 61 -5.77 -4.44 -12.08
CA SER A 61 -5.94 -5.64 -12.91
C SER A 61 -7.15 -5.54 -13.82
N LYS A 62 -6.96 -5.39 -15.13
CA LYS A 62 -8.08 -5.38 -16.11
C LYS A 62 -9.01 -6.60 -16.06
N LYS A 63 -8.52 -7.75 -15.57
CA LYS A 63 -9.28 -9.01 -15.55
C LYS A 63 -9.96 -9.27 -14.20
N TYR A 64 -9.42 -8.71 -13.13
CA TYR A 64 -9.81 -9.03 -11.76
C TYR A 64 -10.09 -7.77 -10.93
N VAL A 65 -10.47 -6.66 -11.58
CA VAL A 65 -10.86 -5.43 -10.88
C VAL A 65 -11.96 -5.76 -9.86
N GLY A 66 -11.80 -5.29 -8.63
CA GLY A 66 -12.77 -5.49 -7.56
C GLY A 66 -12.80 -6.91 -6.97
N ASP A 67 -11.94 -7.83 -7.43
CA ASP A 67 -11.83 -9.18 -6.87
C ASP A 67 -11.04 -9.15 -5.55
N HIS A 68 -11.79 -9.02 -4.45
CA HIS A 68 -11.24 -8.90 -3.11
C HIS A 68 -10.51 -10.17 -2.65
N GLU A 69 -11.11 -11.35 -2.90
CA GLU A 69 -10.53 -12.64 -2.50
C GLU A 69 -9.17 -12.86 -3.20
N ARG A 70 -9.10 -12.52 -4.49
CA ARG A 70 -7.83 -12.56 -5.21
C ARG A 70 -6.81 -11.60 -4.64
N ALA A 71 -7.20 -10.34 -4.38
CA ALA A 71 -6.29 -9.34 -3.85
C ALA A 71 -5.67 -9.76 -2.50
N ILE A 72 -6.47 -10.40 -1.63
CA ILE A 72 -5.99 -11.00 -0.37
C ILE A 72 -5.01 -12.14 -0.65
N SER A 73 -5.33 -13.05 -1.57
CA SER A 73 -4.44 -14.16 -1.94
C SER A 73 -3.08 -13.68 -2.45
N GLU A 74 -3.05 -12.67 -3.32
CA GLU A 74 -1.82 -12.11 -3.89
C GLU A 74 -0.96 -11.44 -2.79
N ALA A 75 -1.61 -10.69 -1.89
CA ALA A 75 -0.94 -10.04 -0.78
C ALA A 75 -0.39 -11.04 0.25
N GLN A 76 -1.11 -12.12 0.54
CA GLN A 76 -0.66 -13.19 1.42
C GLN A 76 0.55 -13.96 0.83
N GLN A 77 0.55 -14.17 -0.49
CA GLN A 77 1.70 -14.75 -1.18
C GLN A 77 2.93 -13.83 -1.07
N ALA A 78 2.75 -12.53 -1.27
CA ALA A 78 3.83 -11.55 -1.09
C ALA A 78 4.34 -11.52 0.36
N TYR A 79 3.47 -11.63 1.36
CA TYR A 79 3.88 -11.76 2.76
C TYR A 79 4.70 -13.02 3.02
N THR A 80 4.31 -14.16 2.45
CA THR A 80 5.09 -15.41 2.58
C THR A 80 6.54 -15.19 2.15
N ILE A 81 6.74 -14.56 0.99
CA ILE A 81 8.08 -14.26 0.45
C ILE A 81 8.81 -13.22 1.31
N ALA A 82 8.11 -12.18 1.77
CA ALA A 82 8.69 -11.12 2.58
C ALA A 82 9.16 -11.63 3.95
N LEU A 83 8.36 -12.46 4.63
CA LEU A 83 8.68 -13.00 5.95
C LEU A 83 9.80 -14.04 5.93
N GLU A 84 10.09 -14.66 4.79
CA GLU A 84 11.30 -15.49 4.61
C GLU A 84 12.58 -14.64 4.72
N ARG A 85 12.52 -13.36 4.35
CA ARG A 85 13.66 -12.43 4.32
C ARG A 85 13.67 -11.45 5.49
N ASP A 86 12.57 -11.35 6.23
CA ASP A 86 12.44 -10.45 7.38
C ASP A 86 13.29 -10.93 8.56
N THR A 87 14.21 -10.08 8.99
CA THR A 87 15.14 -10.32 10.09
C THR A 87 14.53 -10.09 11.47
N GLY A 88 13.25 -9.71 11.58
CA GLY A 88 12.48 -9.84 12.83
C GLY A 88 11.41 -8.80 13.12
N TYR A 89 11.12 -7.84 12.21
CA TYR A 89 10.14 -6.79 12.52
C TYR A 89 8.71 -7.30 12.50
N LEU A 90 8.26 -7.87 11.38
CA LEU A 90 6.93 -8.48 11.26
C LEU A 90 6.97 -9.90 11.82
N ARG A 91 8.00 -10.68 11.48
CA ARG A 91 8.11 -12.08 11.94
C ARG A 91 8.21 -12.22 13.47
N GLY A 92 8.72 -11.19 14.16
CA GLY A 92 8.78 -11.18 15.62
C GLY A 92 7.44 -10.91 16.30
N ALA A 93 6.48 -10.30 15.60
CA ALA A 93 5.17 -9.94 16.12
C ALA A 93 4.02 -10.79 15.55
N PHE A 94 4.22 -11.39 14.36
CA PHE A 94 3.24 -12.18 13.65
C PHE A 94 3.87 -13.49 13.18
N GLU A 95 3.37 -14.61 13.69
CA GLU A 95 3.94 -15.93 13.43
C GLU A 95 3.72 -16.40 11.99
N THR A 96 2.61 -16.00 11.37
CA THR A 96 2.24 -16.43 10.02
C THR A 96 1.63 -15.28 9.20
N PRO A 97 1.72 -15.34 7.85
CA PRO A 97 1.08 -14.36 6.97
C PRO A 97 -0.41 -14.13 7.22
N GLU A 98 -1.14 -15.20 7.59
CA GLU A 98 -2.59 -15.14 7.84
C GLU A 98 -2.92 -14.20 9.00
N LEU A 99 -2.06 -14.14 10.03
CA LEU A 99 -2.26 -13.27 11.19
C LEU A 99 -2.12 -11.78 10.85
N LEU A 100 -1.38 -11.45 9.79
CA LEU A 100 -1.26 -10.06 9.29
C LEU A 100 -2.57 -9.59 8.64
N MET A 101 -3.37 -10.51 8.11
CA MET A 101 -4.63 -10.20 7.43
C MET A 101 -5.87 -10.34 8.32
N ALA A 102 -5.79 -11.16 9.38
CA ALA A 102 -6.95 -11.59 10.15
C ALA A 102 -7.78 -10.46 10.80
N SER A 103 -7.14 -9.35 11.15
CA SER A 103 -7.81 -8.21 11.82
C SER A 103 -8.45 -7.22 10.86
N GLY A 104 -8.20 -7.32 9.54
CA GLY A 104 -8.53 -6.27 8.56
C GLY A 104 -7.68 -5.00 8.68
N GLU A 105 -6.76 -4.95 9.65
CA GLU A 105 -5.90 -3.79 9.89
C GLU A 105 -4.92 -3.56 8.73
N PHE A 106 -4.43 -4.63 8.11
CA PHE A 106 -3.62 -4.54 6.89
C PHE A 106 -4.31 -3.71 5.81
N GLU A 107 -5.57 -4.02 5.53
CA GLU A 107 -6.35 -3.32 4.50
C GLU A 107 -6.62 -1.87 4.90
N ALA A 108 -6.96 -1.62 6.16
CA ALA A 108 -7.13 -0.26 6.65
C ALA A 108 -5.84 0.56 6.47
N LEU A 109 -4.68 -0.01 6.83
CA LEU A 109 -3.39 0.64 6.70
C LEU A 109 -2.96 0.84 5.25
N LEU A 110 -3.18 -0.13 4.35
CA LEU A 110 -2.82 0.04 2.94
C LEU A 110 -3.69 1.11 2.26
N HIS A 111 -4.98 1.20 2.60
CA HIS A 111 -5.86 2.24 2.08
C HIS A 111 -5.46 3.63 2.59
N GLN A 112 -4.98 3.73 3.83
CA GLN A 112 -4.53 5.00 4.41
C GLN A 112 -3.15 5.43 3.89
N LEU A 113 -2.21 4.50 3.72
CA LEU A 113 -0.80 4.81 3.52
C LEU A 113 -0.31 4.62 2.08
N TYR A 114 -0.84 3.63 1.35
CA TYR A 114 -0.31 3.24 0.04
C TYR A 114 -1.24 3.58 -1.13
N VAL A 115 -2.56 3.48 -0.96
CA VAL A 115 -3.49 3.87 -2.02
C VAL A 115 -3.29 5.32 -2.48
N PRO A 116 -3.12 6.33 -1.59
CA PRO A 116 -2.89 7.70 -2.04
C PRO A 116 -1.61 7.87 -2.87
N VAL A 117 -0.58 7.07 -2.59
CA VAL A 117 0.68 7.07 -3.36
C VAL A 117 0.44 6.50 -4.75
N TRP A 118 -0.29 5.38 -4.83
CA TRP A 118 -0.63 4.75 -6.09
C TRP A 118 -1.59 5.61 -6.92
N GLU A 119 -2.61 6.23 -6.32
CA GLU A 119 -3.52 7.16 -7.02
C GLU A 119 -2.74 8.35 -7.61
N ALA A 120 -1.81 8.92 -6.83
CA ALA A 120 -0.95 9.98 -7.33
C ALA A 120 -0.06 9.50 -8.50
N GLU A 121 0.43 8.26 -8.44
CA GLU A 121 1.18 7.62 -9.52
C GLU A 121 0.36 7.43 -10.81
N GLN A 122 -0.89 7.00 -10.66
CA GLN A 122 -1.80 6.73 -11.78
C GLN A 122 -2.47 7.99 -12.32
N ASP A 123 -2.40 9.11 -11.61
CA ASP A 123 -3.16 10.34 -11.86
C ASP A 123 -4.68 10.07 -11.97
N LYS A 124 -5.18 9.14 -11.15
CA LYS A 124 -6.56 8.64 -11.14
C LYS A 124 -6.97 8.21 -9.74
N SER A 125 -8.25 8.38 -9.39
CA SER A 125 -8.76 7.78 -8.16
C SER A 125 -8.92 6.26 -8.32
N ALA A 126 -8.70 5.53 -7.24
CA ALA A 126 -8.95 4.11 -7.13
C ALA A 126 -10.44 3.78 -7.35
N ALA A 127 -11.34 4.68 -6.92
CA ALA A 127 -12.78 4.56 -7.16
C ALA A 127 -13.13 4.57 -8.66
N ASP A 128 -12.46 5.43 -9.44
CA ASP A 128 -12.67 5.53 -10.89
C ASP A 128 -12.25 4.25 -11.64
N GLN A 129 -11.33 3.48 -11.07
CA GLN A 129 -10.87 2.23 -11.68
C GLN A 129 -11.85 1.07 -11.47
N ILE A 130 -12.72 1.14 -10.46
CA ILE A 130 -13.81 0.18 -10.25
C ILE A 130 -15.07 0.61 -10.99
N GLY A 131 -15.38 1.93 -11.00
CA GLY A 131 -16.59 2.48 -11.61
C GLY A 131 -16.61 2.51 -13.14
N GLY A 132 -15.47 2.32 -13.81
CA GLY A 132 -15.39 2.28 -15.29
C GLY A 132 -15.88 0.98 -15.94
N LEU A 133 -16.54 0.10 -15.19
CA LEU A 133 -17.07 -1.20 -15.63
C LEU A 133 -18.57 -1.18 -15.97
N GLU A 134 -19.23 -0.01 -15.92
CA GLU A 134 -20.61 0.19 -16.39
C GLU A 134 -20.70 0.61 -17.87
#